data_AF-A0A1Y1XTI8-F1
#
_entry.id   AF-A0A1Y1XTI8-F1
#
_cell.length_a   1.000
_cell.length_b   1.000
_cell.length_c   1.000
_cell.angle_alpha   90.00
_cell.angle_beta   90.00
_cell.angle_gamma   90.00
#
_symmetry.space_group_name_H-M   'P 1'
#
loop_
_entity.id
_entity.type
_entity.pdbx_description
1 polymer ?
#
loop_
_entity_poly.entity_id
_entity_poly.type
_entity_poly.pdbx_seq_one_letter_code
_entity_poly.pdbx_strand_id
1 'polypeptide(L)'
;MACGGLFYGSDKAHESTEIPQDQQALVDAVSSQFPFPDPTGQFKLFYPAELTKGHPVSSYMSEGTAQFENQRHELANNTLQGVQIQAYRGWGAPISSINSPVVIFSPGMGASRCLYTATLLDIASRGYFVVAVDHPYDADVVQFPDGRLVKGIFRGPTPEQIEKAMIIRTQDVSFVLD
;
A
#
# COMPACT_ATOMS: atom_id res chain seq x y z
N MET A 1 48.31 18.27 -27.85
CA MET A 1 48.46 17.08 -26.98
C MET A 1 47.08 16.54 -26.70
N ALA A 2 46.82 15.30 -27.11
CA ALA A 2 45.62 14.56 -26.79
C ALA A 2 45.82 13.78 -25.49
N CYS A 3 44.79 13.75 -24.65
CA CYS A 3 44.47 12.69 -23.68
C CYS A 3 42.95 12.73 -23.60
N GLY A 4 42.19 11.72 -24.00
CA GLY A 4 42.38 10.30 -23.67
C GLY A 4 41.26 9.98 -22.67
N GLY A 5 40.13 9.51 -23.21
CA GLY A 5 38.87 9.40 -22.46
C GLY A 5 38.85 8.31 -21.40
N LEU A 6 37.76 8.26 -20.65
CA LEU A 6 37.15 7.05 -20.13
C LEU A 6 35.64 7.33 -20.00
N PHE A 7 34.89 6.77 -20.94
CA PHE A 7 33.44 6.64 -20.85
C PHE A 7 33.16 5.72 -19.65
N TYR A 8 32.58 6.26 -18.58
CA TYR A 8 31.93 5.41 -17.59
C TYR A 8 30.54 5.08 -18.13
N GLY A 9 30.42 3.87 -18.66
CA GLY A 9 29.15 3.30 -19.07
C GLY A 9 28.19 3.30 -17.88
N SER A 10 27.08 4.01 -18.03
CA SER A 10 25.90 3.88 -17.18
C SER A 10 25.12 2.63 -17.59
N ASP A 11 25.74 1.47 -17.47
CA ASP A 11 25.08 0.17 -17.59
C ASP A 11 25.17 -0.52 -16.23
N LYS A 12 24.29 -0.10 -15.32
CA LYS A 12 23.83 -0.99 -14.25
C LYS A 12 22.38 -1.30 -14.51
N ALA A 13 22.21 -2.53 -14.99
CA ALA A 13 21.00 -3.31 -15.06
C ALA A 13 19.86 -2.77 -14.18
N HIS A 14 18.73 -2.49 -14.82
CA HIS A 14 17.45 -2.81 -14.20
C HIS A 14 17.45 -4.33 -13.97
N GLU A 15 18.01 -4.75 -12.84
CA GLU A 15 17.84 -6.10 -12.34
C GLU A 15 16.33 -6.29 -12.18
N SER A 16 15.79 -7.20 -13.00
CA SER A 16 14.37 -7.48 -13.07
C SER A 16 13.89 -7.85 -11.67
N THR A 17 13.06 -7.00 -11.06
CA THR A 17 12.37 -7.25 -9.80
C THR A 17 11.28 -8.30 -10.02
N GLU A 18 11.67 -9.49 -10.44
CA GLU A 18 10.80 -10.65 -10.48
C GLU A 18 10.73 -11.26 -9.06
N ILE A 19 9.53 -11.71 -8.67
CA ILE A 19 9.35 -12.45 -7.42
C ILE A 19 10.13 -13.78 -7.54
N PRO A 20 11.04 -14.10 -6.60
CA PRO A 20 11.80 -15.36 -6.63
C PRO A 20 10.90 -16.60 -6.68
N GLN A 21 11.32 -17.63 -7.42
CA GLN A 21 10.51 -18.85 -7.64
C GLN A 21 10.23 -19.66 -6.35
N ASP A 22 11.04 -19.47 -5.32
CA ASP A 22 10.91 -20.10 -4.01
C ASP A 22 10.00 -19.32 -3.04
N GLN A 23 9.48 -18.16 -3.45
CA GLN A 23 8.56 -17.36 -2.66
C GLN A 23 7.11 -17.50 -3.14
N GLN A 24 6.16 -17.42 -2.20
CA GLN A 24 4.75 -17.31 -2.54
C GLN A 24 4.50 -15.95 -3.19
N ALA A 25 3.91 -15.95 -4.39
CA ALA A 25 3.48 -14.72 -5.01
C ALA A 25 2.32 -14.11 -4.22
N LEU A 26 2.35 -12.79 -4.02
CA LEU A 26 1.29 -12.03 -3.39
C LEU A 26 0.79 -10.97 -4.35
N VAL A 27 -0.44 -10.53 -4.20
CA VAL A 27 -0.98 -9.35 -4.91
C VAL A 27 -1.11 -8.17 -3.97
N ASP A 28 -1.00 -6.95 -4.49
CA ASP A 28 -1.39 -5.69 -3.84
C ASP A 28 -2.42 -4.98 -4.73
N ALA A 29 -3.69 -5.01 -4.32
CA ALA A 29 -4.80 -4.41 -5.06
C ALA A 29 -5.53 -3.32 -4.26
N VAL A 30 -5.89 -2.22 -4.90
CA VAL A 30 -6.55 -1.06 -4.25
C VAL A 30 -7.98 -0.89 -4.76
N SER A 31 -8.91 -0.55 -3.86
CA SER A 31 -10.32 -0.25 -4.19
C SER A 31 -10.90 0.86 -3.30
N SER A 32 -11.86 1.60 -3.87
CA SER A 32 -12.39 2.87 -3.34
C SER A 32 -13.92 2.99 -3.33
N GLN A 33 -14.68 1.90 -3.44
CA GLN A 33 -16.14 1.97 -3.52
C GLN A 33 -16.74 2.08 -2.10
N PHE A 34 -17.34 3.22 -1.73
CA PHE A 34 -18.04 3.44 -0.46
C PHE A 34 -19.36 4.23 -0.70
N PRO A 35 -20.44 4.01 0.07
CA PRO A 35 -21.79 4.50 -0.23
C PRO A 35 -22.10 5.90 0.33
N PHE A 36 -21.17 6.54 1.03
CA PHE A 36 -21.34 7.93 1.47
C PHE A 36 -21.02 8.90 0.32
N PRO A 37 -21.67 10.09 0.26
CA PRO A 37 -21.52 11.05 -0.84
C PRO A 37 -20.11 11.63 -1.03
N ASP A 38 -19.16 11.27 -0.17
CA ASP A 38 -17.72 11.51 -0.29
C ASP A 38 -17.06 10.12 -0.10
N PRO A 39 -16.17 9.63 -0.99
CA PRO A 39 -15.64 8.28 -0.87
C PRO A 39 -14.82 8.19 0.42
N THR A 40 -15.29 7.35 1.32
CA THR A 40 -14.97 7.41 2.76
C THR A 40 -13.98 6.35 3.19
N GLY A 41 -13.41 5.58 2.27
CA GLY A 41 -12.34 4.65 2.57
C GLY A 41 -11.52 4.26 1.35
N GLN A 42 -10.33 3.74 1.60
CA GLN A 42 -9.48 3.10 0.61
C GLN A 42 -8.94 1.84 1.26
N PHE A 43 -8.96 0.71 0.56
CA PHE A 43 -8.28 -0.48 1.08
C PHE A 43 -7.17 -0.96 0.17
N LYS A 44 -6.22 -1.69 0.75
CA LYS A 44 -5.24 -2.55 0.06
C LYS A 44 -5.57 -4.01 0.37
N LEU A 45 -5.69 -4.84 -0.65
CA LEU A 45 -5.88 -6.27 -0.52
C LEU A 45 -4.57 -6.98 -0.84
N PHE A 46 -4.11 -7.82 0.07
CA PHE A 46 -3.03 -8.78 -0.14
C PHE A 46 -3.55 -10.20 -0.11
N TYR A 47 -3.18 -11.02 -1.09
CA TYR A 47 -3.59 -12.42 -1.14
C TYR A 47 -2.55 -13.32 -1.81
N PRO A 48 -2.52 -14.63 -1.44
CA PRO A 48 -1.74 -15.65 -2.12
C PRO A 48 -2.13 -15.78 -3.60
N ALA A 49 -1.15 -15.62 -4.47
CA ALA A 49 -1.28 -15.76 -5.90
C ALA A 49 -0.39 -16.89 -6.44
N GLU A 50 -0.70 -17.35 -7.65
CA GLU A 50 0.16 -18.22 -8.43
C GLU A 50 1.30 -17.40 -9.06
N LEU A 51 2.48 -18.03 -9.16
CA LEU A 51 3.64 -17.39 -9.77
C LEU A 51 3.35 -17.09 -11.25
N THR A 52 3.29 -15.82 -11.59
CA THR A 52 2.89 -15.34 -12.91
C THR A 52 4.03 -14.54 -13.53
N LYS A 53 4.65 -15.09 -14.58
CA LYS A 53 5.78 -14.46 -15.25
C LYS A 53 5.36 -13.15 -15.93
N GLY A 54 6.20 -12.12 -15.82
CA GLY A 54 5.97 -10.81 -16.46
C GLY A 54 4.89 -9.96 -15.79
N HIS A 55 4.30 -10.42 -14.67
CA HIS A 55 3.37 -9.60 -13.92
C HIS A 55 4.16 -8.49 -13.18
N PRO A 56 3.77 -7.21 -13.32
CA PRO A 56 4.51 -6.11 -12.71
C PRO A 56 4.48 -6.21 -11.17
N VAL A 57 5.59 -5.83 -10.54
CA VAL A 57 5.65 -5.66 -9.07
C VAL A 57 5.07 -4.32 -8.63
N SER A 58 4.56 -4.29 -7.40
CA SER A 58 3.89 -3.14 -6.81
C SER A 58 4.88 -2.18 -6.16
N SER A 59 4.55 -0.89 -6.22
CA SER A 59 5.22 0.13 -5.42
C SER A 59 4.74 0.04 -3.97
N TYR A 60 5.63 0.33 -3.02
CA TYR A 60 5.30 0.30 -1.59
C TYR A 60 4.11 1.20 -1.25
N MET A 61 4.07 2.38 -1.87
CA MET A 61 2.98 3.34 -1.76
C MET A 61 2.77 4.07 -3.10
N SER A 62 1.60 4.70 -3.27
CA SER A 62 1.30 5.50 -4.46
C SER A 62 2.12 6.79 -4.48
N GLU A 63 2.26 7.41 -5.66
CA GLU A 63 3.15 8.56 -5.85
C GLU A 63 2.83 9.73 -4.91
N GLY A 64 1.55 10.09 -4.75
CA GLY A 64 1.13 11.20 -3.89
C GLY A 64 1.36 10.89 -2.40
N THR A 65 1.13 9.65 -1.99
CA THR A 65 1.47 9.18 -0.64
C THR A 65 2.97 9.21 -0.42
N ALA A 66 3.80 8.74 -1.36
CA ALA A 66 5.26 8.80 -1.27
C ALA A 66 5.80 10.23 -1.16
N GLN A 67 5.25 11.15 -1.94
CA GLN A 67 5.63 12.57 -1.86
C GLN A 67 5.29 13.16 -0.49
N PHE A 68 4.09 12.87 0.02
CA PHE A 68 3.67 13.31 1.35
C PHE A 68 4.58 12.75 2.45
N GLU A 69 4.87 11.45 2.41
CA GLU A 69 5.68 10.77 3.43
C GLU A 69 7.14 11.23 3.41
N ASN A 70 7.73 11.42 2.23
CA ASN A 70 9.08 12.00 2.15
C ASN A 70 9.14 13.38 2.82
N GLN A 71 8.15 14.25 2.55
CA GLN A 71 8.10 15.59 3.16
C GLN A 71 7.90 15.50 4.67
N ARG A 72 6.99 14.63 5.12
CA ARG A 72 6.67 14.44 6.54
C ARG A 72 7.85 13.93 7.35
N HIS A 73 8.69 13.10 6.75
CA HIS A 73 9.86 12.48 7.38
C HIS A 73 11.19 13.12 6.98
N GLU A 74 11.17 14.27 6.29
CA GLU A 74 12.37 15.00 5.84
C GLU A 74 13.34 14.14 5.00
N LEU A 75 12.77 13.21 4.21
CA LEU A 75 13.52 12.37 3.28
C LEU A 75 13.78 13.12 1.97
N ALA A 76 14.81 12.68 1.24
CA ALA A 76 15.07 13.20 -0.09
C ALA A 76 13.88 12.94 -1.03
N ASN A 77 13.67 13.83 -1.99
CA ASN A 77 12.66 13.61 -3.02
C ASN A 77 12.93 12.29 -3.75
N ASN A 78 11.86 11.57 -4.09
CA ASN A 78 11.89 10.26 -4.75
C ASN A 78 12.41 9.08 -3.92
N THR A 79 12.70 9.26 -2.61
CA THR A 79 13.14 8.14 -1.76
C THR A 79 12.08 7.03 -1.68
N LEU A 80 10.87 7.32 -1.22
CA LEU A 80 9.83 6.30 -1.07
C LEU A 80 9.18 5.87 -2.40
N GLN A 81 9.27 6.69 -3.45
CA GLN A 81 8.79 6.39 -4.79
C GLN A 81 9.58 5.24 -5.43
N GLY A 82 10.86 5.13 -5.10
CA GLY A 82 11.73 4.06 -5.58
C GLY A 82 11.56 2.72 -4.86
N VAL A 83 10.77 2.67 -3.78
CA VAL A 83 10.60 1.46 -2.98
C VAL A 83 9.52 0.57 -3.60
N GLN A 84 9.92 -0.63 -3.97
CA GLN A 84 9.03 -1.68 -4.45
C GLN A 84 8.80 -2.73 -3.36
N ILE A 85 7.67 -3.43 -3.45
CA ILE A 85 7.36 -4.57 -2.60
C ILE A 85 7.34 -5.85 -3.44
N GLN A 86 7.64 -6.98 -2.81
CA GLN A 86 7.60 -8.30 -3.44
C GLN A 86 6.16 -8.82 -3.54
N ALA A 87 5.32 -8.08 -4.27
CA ALA A 87 3.94 -8.42 -4.57
C ALA A 87 3.59 -7.89 -5.96
N TYR A 88 2.75 -8.62 -6.68
CA TYR A 88 2.18 -8.24 -7.95
C TYR A 88 1.27 -7.02 -7.82
N ARG A 89 1.44 -6.08 -8.73
CA ARG A 89 0.67 -4.83 -8.76
C ARG A 89 -0.70 -5.04 -9.40
N GLY A 90 -1.74 -4.68 -8.65
CA GLY A 90 -3.11 -4.64 -9.16
C GLY A 90 -3.75 -6.02 -9.27
N TRP A 91 -4.97 -6.04 -9.81
CA TRP A 91 -5.74 -7.26 -10.00
C TRP A 91 -5.22 -8.10 -11.17
N GLY A 92 -5.44 -9.42 -11.11
CA GLY A 92 -5.30 -10.29 -12.28
C GLY A 92 -4.34 -11.46 -12.14
N ALA A 93 -3.49 -11.49 -11.11
CA ALA A 93 -2.74 -12.70 -10.80
C ALA A 93 -3.72 -13.79 -10.25
N PRO A 94 -3.64 -15.05 -10.74
CA PRO A 94 -4.52 -16.11 -10.27
C PRO A 94 -4.36 -16.35 -8.76
N ILE A 95 -5.46 -16.52 -8.04
CA ILE A 95 -5.46 -16.85 -6.61
C ILE A 95 -4.95 -18.29 -6.44
N SER A 96 -3.97 -18.52 -5.56
CA SER A 96 -3.42 -19.86 -5.31
C SER A 96 -4.18 -20.66 -4.25
N SER A 97 -5.04 -20.02 -3.45
CA SER A 97 -5.90 -20.67 -2.46
C SER A 97 -7.23 -19.95 -2.28
N ILE A 98 -8.34 -20.61 -2.64
CA ILE A 98 -9.69 -20.02 -2.61
C ILE A 98 -10.40 -20.12 -1.25
N ASN A 99 -9.88 -20.92 -0.30
CA ASN A 99 -10.49 -21.15 1.03
C ASN A 99 -9.66 -20.56 2.17
N SER A 100 -8.95 -19.47 1.89
CA SER A 100 -8.05 -18.84 2.85
C SER A 100 -8.81 -17.94 3.83
N PRO A 101 -8.45 -17.94 5.13
CA PRO A 101 -9.02 -17.02 6.11
C PRO A 101 -8.74 -15.55 5.75
N VAL A 102 -9.67 -14.67 6.12
CA VAL A 102 -9.56 -13.22 5.91
C VAL A 102 -9.12 -12.52 7.19
N VAL A 103 -8.16 -11.61 7.07
CA VAL A 103 -7.70 -10.69 8.11
C VAL A 103 -8.05 -9.28 7.67
N ILE A 104 -8.85 -8.59 8.48
CA ILE A 104 -9.08 -7.15 8.31
C ILE A 104 -8.09 -6.41 9.22
N PHE A 105 -7.36 -5.46 8.64
CA PHE A 105 -6.37 -4.66 9.34
C PHE A 105 -6.75 -3.18 9.31
N SER A 106 -6.86 -2.59 10.51
CA SER A 106 -7.06 -1.15 10.71
C SER A 106 -5.76 -0.56 11.31
N PRO A 107 -5.10 0.39 10.62
CA PRO A 107 -3.88 1.04 11.10
C PRO A 107 -4.08 1.84 12.39
N GLY A 108 -2.96 2.20 13.04
CA GLY A 108 -2.96 3.17 14.13
C GLY A 108 -3.55 4.52 13.72
N MET A 109 -4.01 5.32 14.68
CA MET A 109 -4.54 6.66 14.41
C MET A 109 -3.47 7.56 13.81
N GLY A 110 -3.80 8.25 12.71
CA GLY A 110 -2.84 9.11 12.01
C GLY A 110 -1.76 8.37 11.23
N ALA A 111 -1.90 7.06 11.02
CA ALA A 111 -0.96 6.26 10.22
C ALA A 111 -1.63 5.75 8.94
N SER A 112 -0.94 5.87 7.80
CA SER A 112 -1.36 5.21 6.57
C SER A 112 -1.21 3.69 6.65
N ARG A 113 -2.13 2.96 5.99
CA ARG A 113 -2.05 1.51 5.76
C ARG A 113 -0.74 1.07 5.12
N CYS A 114 -0.10 1.93 4.33
CA CYS A 114 1.14 1.61 3.64
C CYS A 114 2.29 1.33 4.62
N LEU A 115 2.30 1.98 5.79
CA LEU A 115 3.35 1.82 6.80
C LEU A 115 3.42 0.40 7.41
N TYR A 116 2.38 -0.40 7.22
CA TYR A 116 2.27 -1.76 7.74
C TYR A 116 2.53 -2.84 6.69
N THR A 117 2.86 -2.47 5.45
CA THR A 117 2.90 -3.41 4.31
C THR A 117 3.79 -4.64 4.55
N ALA A 118 4.95 -4.50 5.19
CA ALA A 118 5.82 -5.64 5.46
C ALA A 118 5.14 -6.70 6.36
N THR A 119 4.45 -6.27 7.42
CA THR A 119 3.69 -7.16 8.29
C THR A 119 2.50 -7.79 7.57
N LEU A 120 1.81 -7.00 6.74
CA LEU A 120 0.64 -7.48 6.01
C LEU A 120 1.01 -8.51 4.93
N LEU A 121 2.15 -8.33 4.27
CA LEU A 121 2.71 -9.30 3.35
C LEU A 121 3.13 -10.59 4.08
N ASP A 122 3.74 -10.50 5.26
CA ASP A 122 4.09 -11.70 6.06
C ASP A 122 2.84 -12.49 6.51
N ILE A 123 1.74 -11.81 6.79
CA ILE A 123 0.47 -12.48 7.09
C ILE A 123 -0.07 -13.14 5.81
N ALA A 124 -0.08 -12.42 4.68
CA ALA A 124 -0.59 -12.96 3.43
C ALA A 124 0.22 -14.16 2.91
N SER A 125 1.55 -14.15 3.08
CA SER A 125 2.46 -15.26 2.71
C SER A 125 2.23 -16.55 3.51
N ARG A 126 1.47 -16.48 4.61
CA ARG A 126 1.04 -17.63 5.41
C ARG A 126 -0.31 -18.19 4.94
N GLY A 127 -0.83 -17.73 3.80
CA GLY A 127 -2.06 -18.21 3.21
C GLY A 127 -3.32 -17.45 3.64
N TYR A 128 -3.20 -16.17 4.04
CA TYR A 128 -4.34 -15.32 4.44
C TYR A 128 -4.68 -14.30 3.36
N PHE A 129 -5.96 -13.97 3.24
CA PHE A 129 -6.38 -12.73 2.56
C PHE A 129 -6.29 -11.61 3.57
N VAL A 130 -5.62 -10.51 3.24
CA VAL A 130 -5.41 -9.39 4.15
C VAL A 130 -5.98 -8.13 3.53
N VAL A 131 -7.00 -7.54 4.16
CA VAL A 131 -7.61 -6.28 3.75
C VAL A 131 -7.18 -5.19 4.72
N ALA A 132 -6.30 -4.30 4.27
CA ALA A 132 -5.82 -3.16 5.03
C ALA A 132 -6.63 -1.91 4.68
N VAL A 133 -7.31 -1.33 5.65
CA VAL A 133 -8.27 -0.23 5.45
C VAL A 133 -7.61 1.09 5.87
N ASP A 134 -7.59 2.08 4.97
CA ASP A 134 -7.34 3.46 5.32
C ASP A 134 -8.64 4.15 5.70
N HIS A 135 -8.55 4.94 6.77
CA HIS A 135 -9.62 5.77 7.30
C HIS A 135 -9.33 7.24 6.92
N PRO A 136 -9.99 7.82 5.91
CA PRO A 136 -9.78 9.20 5.48
C PRO A 136 -10.04 10.19 6.60
N TYR A 137 -9.30 11.30 6.59
CA TYR A 137 -9.25 12.31 7.66
C TYR A 137 -8.67 11.81 8.99
N ASP A 138 -8.57 10.50 9.21
CA ASP A 138 -7.84 9.90 10.33
C ASP A 138 -6.38 9.64 9.94
N ALA A 139 -6.15 8.77 8.96
CA ALA A 139 -4.82 8.49 8.42
C ALA A 139 -4.17 9.79 7.95
N ASP A 140 -2.85 9.90 8.12
CA ASP A 140 -2.12 11.13 7.79
C ASP A 140 -2.24 11.51 6.32
N VAL A 141 -2.27 10.52 5.43
CA VAL A 141 -2.65 10.71 4.02
C VAL A 141 -3.34 9.48 3.43
N VAL A 142 -4.37 9.72 2.64
CA VAL A 142 -5.07 8.73 1.81
C VAL A 142 -5.13 9.24 0.38
N GLN A 143 -4.56 8.49 -0.57
CA GLN A 143 -4.68 8.79 -1.99
C GLN A 143 -5.79 7.95 -2.63
N PHE A 144 -6.74 8.62 -3.28
CA PHE A 144 -7.82 8.01 -4.06
C PHE A 144 -7.37 7.69 -5.49
N PRO A 145 -8.07 6.80 -6.22
CA PRO A 145 -7.68 6.41 -7.58
C PRO A 145 -7.74 7.55 -8.59
N ASP A 146 -8.54 8.59 -8.31
CA ASP A 146 -8.60 9.84 -9.08
C ASP A 146 -7.39 10.77 -8.82
N GLY A 147 -6.47 10.36 -7.96
CA GLY A 147 -5.28 11.11 -7.55
C GLY A 147 -5.52 12.07 -6.39
N ARG A 148 -6.76 12.24 -5.91
CA ARG A 148 -7.08 13.12 -4.79
C ARG A 148 -6.42 12.63 -3.51
N LEU A 149 -5.79 13.56 -2.78
CA LEU A 149 -5.19 13.32 -1.48
C LEU A 149 -6.08 13.88 -0.36
N VAL A 150 -6.53 13.01 0.54
CA VAL A 150 -7.20 13.39 1.79
C VAL A 150 -6.19 13.28 2.92
N LYS A 151 -6.03 14.35 3.71
CA LYS A 151 -5.04 14.41 4.79
C LYS A 151 -5.69 14.26 6.15
N GLY A 152 -4.96 13.67 7.08
CA GLY A 152 -5.38 13.49 8.46
C GLY A 152 -5.54 14.82 9.21
N ILE A 153 -6.68 15.00 9.87
CA ILE A 153 -7.05 16.24 10.58
C ILE A 153 -6.63 16.23 12.06
N PHE A 154 -6.28 15.06 12.62
CA PHE A 154 -5.94 14.96 14.03
C PHE A 154 -4.49 15.41 14.29
N ARG A 155 -4.34 16.31 15.28
CA ARG A 155 -3.06 16.77 15.84
C ARG A 155 -3.21 16.83 17.36
N GLY A 156 -2.95 15.72 18.03
CA GLY A 156 -3.27 15.57 19.46
C GLY A 156 -4.78 15.53 19.70
N PRO A 157 -5.48 14.47 19.28
CA PRO A 157 -6.93 14.40 19.35
C PRO A 157 -7.44 14.40 20.81
N THR A 158 -8.58 15.03 21.04
CA THR A 158 -9.28 14.94 22.33
C THR A 158 -9.88 13.54 22.52
N PRO A 159 -10.19 13.12 23.76
CA PRO A 159 -10.90 11.87 23.99
C PRO A 159 -12.20 11.74 23.19
N GLU A 160 -12.99 12.82 23.05
CA GLU A 160 -14.23 12.76 22.24
C GLU A 160 -13.96 12.57 20.75
N GLN A 161 -12.88 13.15 20.23
CA GLN A 161 -12.46 12.96 18.84
C GLN A 161 -12.01 11.51 18.59
N ILE A 162 -11.30 10.91 19.54
CA ILE A 162 -10.91 9.50 19.47
C ILE A 162 -12.15 8.60 19.47
N GLU A 163 -13.11 8.85 20.36
CA GLU A 163 -14.35 8.09 20.43
C GLU A 163 -15.14 8.18 19.11
N LYS A 164 -15.26 9.39 18.56
CA LYS A 164 -15.91 9.60 17.26
C LYS A 164 -15.17 8.88 16.12
N ALA A 165 -13.84 8.95 16.10
CA ALA A 165 -13.03 8.24 15.10
C ALA A 165 -13.24 6.73 15.19
N MET A 166 -13.34 6.15 16.39
CA MET A 166 -13.59 4.72 16.58
C MET A 166 -14.95 4.25 16.03
N ILE A 167 -15.99 5.08 16.18
CA ILE A 167 -17.31 4.80 15.58
C ILE A 167 -17.20 4.75 14.06
N ILE A 168 -16.53 5.75 13.46
CA ILE A 168 -16.32 5.83 12.00
C ILE A 168 -15.49 4.64 11.52
N ARG A 169 -14.37 4.33 12.18
CA ARG A 169 -13.51 3.17 11.84
C ARG A 169 -14.28 1.85 11.85
N THR A 170 -15.22 1.69 12.79
CA THR A 170 -16.07 0.50 12.87
C THR A 170 -17.03 0.43 11.68
N GLN A 171 -17.58 1.56 11.24
CA GLN A 171 -18.42 1.65 10.05
C GLN A 171 -17.63 1.33 8.78
N ASP A 172 -16.42 1.87 8.65
CA ASP A 172 -15.53 1.59 7.51
C ASP A 172 -15.20 0.10 7.41
N VAL A 173 -14.87 -0.54 8.54
CA VAL A 173 -14.58 -1.99 8.59
C VAL A 173 -15.82 -2.82 8.29
N SER A 174 -16.99 -2.46 8.84
CA SER A 174 -18.24 -3.18 8.58
C SER A 174 -18.60 -3.14 7.11
N PHE A 175 -18.46 -1.96 6.49
CA PHE A 175 -18.72 -1.80 5.06
C PHE A 175 -17.76 -2.64 4.20
N VAL A 176 -16.49 -2.75 4.57
CA VAL A 176 -15.52 -3.59 3.83
C VAL A 176 -15.91 -5.09 3.88
N LEU A 177 -16.71 -5.51 4.86
CA LEU A 177 -17.18 -6.88 5.02
C LEU A 177 -18.50 -7.18 4.31
N ASP A 178 -19.27 -6.16 3.93
CA ASP A 178 -20.58 -6.27 3.28
C ASP A 178 -20.47 -6.53 1.76
#